data_AF-A0A7C3ASY6-F1
#
_entry.id   AF-A0A7C3ASY6-F1
#
_cell.length_a   1.000
_cell.length_b   1.000
_cell.length_c   1.000
_cell.angle_alpha   90.00
_cell.angle_beta   90.00
_cell.angle_gamma   90.00
#
_symmetry.space_group_name_H-M   'P 1'
#
loop_
_entity.id
_entity.type
_entity.pdbx_description
1 polymer ?
#
loop_
_entity_poly.entity_id
_entity_poly.type
_entity_poly.pdbx_seq_one_letter_code
_entity_poly.pdbx_strand_id
1 'polypeptide(L)' 'CVQLHGGYGYMMEYPVARAYVDSRAQTIYGGTTEIMKEIIGRSMGF' A
#
# COMPACT_ATOMS: atom_id res chain seq x y z
N CYS A 1 7.58 8.67 -2.16
CA CYS A 1 8.88 8.36 -2.77
C CYS A 1 8.89 8.58 -4.28
N VAL A 2 7.97 7.98 -5.06
CA VAL A 2 7.86 8.20 -6.52
C VAL A 2 7.86 9.68 -6.91
N GLN A 3 7.08 10.52 -6.21
CA GLN A 3 7.02 11.97 -6.44
C GLN A 3 8.39 12.68 -6.38
N LEU A 4 9.27 12.26 -5.47
CA LEU A 4 10.61 12.85 -5.32
C LEU A 4 11.57 12.39 -6.44
N HIS A 5 11.27 11.28 -7.10
CA HIS A 5 12.07 10.73 -8.20
C HIS A 5 11.62 11.22 -9.58
N GLY A 6 10.55 12.03 -9.65
CA GLY A 6 10.02 12.57 -10.91
C GLY A 6 9.69 11.47 -11.92
N GLY A 7 10.04 11.70 -13.19
CA GLY A 7 9.81 10.74 -14.28
C GLY A 7 10.49 9.38 -14.07
N TYR A 8 11.65 9.33 -13.43
CA TYR A 8 12.33 8.08 -13.09
C TYR A 8 11.55 7.22 -12.10
N GLY A 9 10.68 7.84 -11.30
CA GLY A 9 9.79 7.14 -10.38
C GLY A 9 8.74 6.26 -11.08
N TYR A 10 8.49 6.49 -12.36
CA TYR A 10 7.50 5.77 -13.18
C TYR A 10 8.14 4.75 -14.14
N MET A 11 9.47 4.69 -14.18
CA MET A 11 10.23 3.79 -15.03
C MET A 11 10.46 2.46 -14.31
N MET A 12 9.97 1.36 -14.90
CA MET A 12 10.02 0.01 -14.29
C MET A 12 11.44 -0.56 -14.18
N GLU A 13 12.41 0.08 -14.81
CA GLU A 13 13.83 -0.18 -14.68
C GLU A 13 14.37 0.20 -13.29
N TYR A 14 13.69 1.11 -12.57
CA TYR A 14 14.11 1.57 -11.25
C TYR A 14 13.34 0.86 -10.13
N PRO A 15 14.02 0.44 -9.03
CA PRO A 15 13.38 -0.27 -7.93
C PRO A 15 12.21 0.46 -7.27
N VAL A 16 12.21 1.81 -7.33
CA VAL A 16 11.15 2.65 -6.74
C VAL A 16 9.78 2.42 -7.39
N ALA A 17 9.73 2.18 -8.70
CA ALA A 17 8.49 1.92 -9.41
C ALA A 17 7.91 0.55 -9.01
N ARG A 18 8.76 -0.47 -8.89
CA ARG A 18 8.38 -1.80 -8.42
C ARG A 18 7.88 -1.77 -6.97
N ALA A 19 8.64 -1.15 -6.07
CA ALA A 19 8.23 -1.00 -4.67
C ALA A 19 6.88 -0.27 -4.53
N TYR A 20 6.61 0.72 -5.40
CA TYR A 20 5.31 1.40 -5.41
C TYR A 20 4.17 0.46 -5.81
N VAL A 21 4.35 -0.37 -6.84
CA VAL A 21 3.34 -1.36 -7.26
C VAL A 21 3.13 -2.42 -6.17
N ASP A 22 4.20 -2.98 -5.62
CA ASP A 22 4.13 -4.02 -4.58
C ASP A 22 3.40 -3.51 -3.33
N SER A 23 3.59 -2.24 -2.96
CA SER A 23 2.92 -1.62 -1.82
C SER A 23 1.39 -1.60 -1.95
N ARG A 24 0.84 -1.59 -3.17
CA ARG A 24 -0.62 -1.61 -3.40
C ARG A 24 -1.23 -2.96 -3.09
N ALA A 25 -0.47 -4.05 -3.20
CA ALA A 25 -0.96 -5.38 -2.88
C ALA A 25 -1.12 -5.58 -1.35
N GLN A 26 -0.33 -4.86 -0.55
CA GLN A 26 -0.37 -4.94 0.92
C GLN A 26 -1.72 -4.52 1.51
N THR A 27 -2.49 -3.67 0.83
CA THR A 27 -3.81 -3.24 1.34
C THR A 27 -4.92 -4.26 1.11
N ILE A 28 -4.62 -5.41 0.49
CA ILE A 28 -5.56 -6.47 0.13
C ILE A 28 -5.15 -7.78 0.80
N TYR A 29 -3.86 -8.12 0.72
CA TYR A 29 -3.35 -9.35 1.31
C TYR A 29 -3.41 -9.32 2.84
N GLY A 30 -3.89 -10.40 3.45
CA GLY A 30 -4.06 -10.49 4.90
C GLY A 30 -5.34 -9.82 5.43
N GLY A 31 -6.20 -9.33 4.54
CA GLY A 31 -7.42 -8.60 4.87
C GLY A 31 -7.37 -7.19 4.31
N THR A 32 -8.47 -6.73 3.71
CA THR A 32 -8.50 -5.35 3.19
C THR A 32 -8.41 -4.35 4.34
N THR A 33 -7.99 -3.13 4.03
CA THR A 33 -7.87 -2.06 5.04
C THR A 33 -9.19 -1.84 5.80
N GLU A 34 -10.32 -1.98 5.13
CA GLU A 34 -11.67 -1.86 5.69
C GLU A 34 -11.95 -2.98 6.71
N ILE A 35 -11.65 -4.23 6.36
CA ILE A 35 -11.82 -5.37 7.29
C ILE A 35 -10.92 -5.23 8.51
N MET A 36 -9.68 -4.79 8.31
CA MET A 36 -8.76 -4.55 9.44
C MET A 36 -9.30 -3.46 10.38
N LYS A 37 -9.85 -2.37 9.81
CA LYS A 37 -10.51 -1.31 10.60
C LYS A 37 -11.77 -1.80 11.30
N GLU A 38 -12.56 -2.66 10.66
CA GLU A 38 -13.75 -3.29 11.25
C GLU A 38 -13.38 -4.18 12.44
N ILE A 39 -12.35 -5.02 12.31
CA ILE A 39 -11.84 -5.88 13.39
C ILE A 39 -11.39 -5.02 14.58
N ILE A 40 -10.61 -3.96 14.31
CA ILE A 40 -10.16 -3.03 15.34
C ILE A 40 -11.36 -2.33 16.00
N GLY A 41 -12.34 -1.85 15.21
CA GLY A 41 -13.56 -1.23 15.71
C GLY A 41 -14.35 -2.14 16.66
N ARG A 42 -14.57 -3.39 16.26
CA ARG A 42 -15.19 -4.42 17.11
C ARG A 42 -14.40 -4.68 18.39
N SER A 43 -13.06 -4.70 18.31
CA SER A 43 -12.20 -4.91 19.48
C SER A 43 -12.25 -3.75 20.48
N MET A 44 -12.62 -2.55 20.03
CA MET A 44 -12.79 -1.35 20.87
C MET A 44 -14.18 -1.25 21.51
N GLY A 45 -15.06 -2.23 21.30
CA GLY A 45 -16.39 -2.28 21.92
C GLY A 45 -17.46 -1.44 21.23
N PHE A 46 -17.26 -1.10 19.94
CA PHE A 46 -18.28 -0.50 19.07
C PHE A 46 -18.97 -1.56 18.21
#